data_AF-A0A1M6TM10-F1
#
_entry.id   AF-A0A1M6TM10-F1
#
_cell.length_a   1.000
_cell.length_b   1.000
_cell.length_c   1.000
_cell.angle_alpha   90.00
_cell.angle_beta   90.00
_cell.angle_gamma   90.00
#
_symmetry.space_group_name_H-M   'P 1'
#
loop_
_entity.id
_entity.type
_entity.pdbx_description
1 polymer ?
#
loop_
_entity_poly.entity_id
_entity_poly.type
_entity_poly.pdbx_seq_one_letter_code
_entity_poly.pdbx_strand_id
1 'polypeptide(L)'
;MLQALRDKLRCKEIWVKGAYKYRNHDEDLPTNFEENRIQHYKALNKPMDVEALISKFQEEMLGTLNKLNQRIPNNSKVRITSKGSKGWISLSPSEPQLEPQIIIKLKTEIARLWPMTNLLDILKEADLQLSFTDYFKTMAAHEHLD
;
A
#
# COMPACT_ATOMS: atom_id res chain seq x y z
N MET A 1 21.58 -17.67 12.61
CA MET A 1 20.46 -18.13 13.46
C MET A 1 19.27 -17.18 13.41
N LEU A 2 19.46 -15.85 13.55
CA LEU A 2 18.36 -14.86 13.46
C LEU A 2 17.68 -14.77 12.09
N GLN A 3 18.40 -15.00 10.99
CA GLN A 3 17.82 -14.99 9.64
C GLN A 3 16.75 -16.08 9.45
N ALA A 4 17.02 -17.29 9.93
CA ALA A 4 16.07 -18.40 9.87
C ALA A 4 14.81 -18.13 10.72
N LEU A 5 14.98 -17.51 11.89
CA LEU A 5 13.85 -17.08 12.73
C LEU A 5 13.00 -16.01 12.03
N ARG A 6 13.65 -15.01 11.44
CA ARG A 6 12.99 -13.94 10.67
C ARG A 6 12.18 -14.51 9.50
N ASP A 7 12.77 -15.42 8.74
CA ASP A 7 12.10 -16.03 7.58
C ASP A 7 10.91 -16.90 8.02
N LYS A 8 11.06 -17.68 9.10
CA LYS A 8 9.96 -18.49 9.67
C LYS A 8 8.83 -17.63 10.23
N LEU A 9 9.12 -16.51 10.90
CA LEU A 9 8.10 -15.55 11.36
C LEU A 9 7.38 -14.87 10.18
N ARG A 10 8.10 -14.57 9.10
CA ARG A 10 7.52 -13.94 7.91
C ARG A 10 6.59 -14.89 7.16
N CYS A 11 6.96 -16.15 7.08
CA CYS A 11 6.13 -17.21 6.51
C CYS A 11 5.05 -17.72 7.47
N LYS A 12 4.96 -17.15 8.69
CA LYS A 12 4.01 -17.53 9.74
C LYS A 12 4.11 -19.02 10.14
N GLU A 13 5.28 -19.62 9.98
CA GLU A 13 5.57 -21.00 10.41
C GLU A 13 5.79 -21.09 11.93
N ILE A 14 6.22 -19.98 12.53
CA ILE A 14 6.33 -19.80 13.97
C ILE A 14 5.62 -18.49 14.36
N TRP A 15 5.07 -18.46 15.57
CA TRP A 15 4.34 -17.31 16.10
C TRP A 15 4.81 -16.97 17.51
N VAL A 16 4.61 -15.70 17.89
CA VAL A 16 4.98 -15.18 19.20
C VAL A 16 3.71 -14.80 19.95
N LYS A 17 3.48 -15.46 21.09
CA LYS A 17 2.34 -15.17 21.96
C LYS A 17 2.38 -13.71 22.42
N GLY A 18 1.29 -12.98 22.23
CA GLY A 18 1.16 -11.55 22.58
C GLY A 18 1.62 -10.55 21.50
N ALA A 19 2.23 -11.01 20.39
CA ALA A 19 2.61 -10.13 19.29
C ALA A 19 1.49 -10.05 18.24
N TYR A 20 0.86 -8.89 18.04
CA TYR A 20 -0.23 -8.73 17.07
C TYR A 20 0.18 -9.12 15.63
N LYS A 21 1.38 -8.70 15.20
CA LYS A 21 1.91 -8.94 13.84
C LYS A 21 2.32 -10.39 13.58
N TYR A 22 2.72 -11.12 14.63
CA TYR A 22 3.26 -12.48 14.54
C TYR A 22 2.44 -13.47 15.38
N ARG A 23 1.13 -13.23 15.54
CA ARG A 23 0.22 -14.11 16.28
C ARG A 23 -0.07 -15.39 15.51
N ASN A 24 -0.55 -16.39 16.25
CA ASN A 24 -1.03 -17.65 15.68
C ASN A 24 -2.27 -17.39 14.80
N HIS A 25 -2.28 -17.86 13.55
CA HIS A 25 -3.47 -17.74 12.67
C HIS A 25 -4.57 -18.69 13.07
N ASP A 26 -4.26 -19.78 13.78
CA ASP A 26 -5.29 -20.70 14.28
C ASP A 26 -6.17 -20.04 15.34
N GLU A 27 -5.66 -19.03 16.05
CA GLU A 27 -6.44 -18.23 17.01
C GLU A 27 -7.36 -17.20 16.34
N ASP A 28 -7.22 -16.98 15.01
CA ASP A 28 -8.12 -16.09 14.26
C ASP A 28 -9.48 -16.75 13.95
N LEU A 29 -9.58 -18.09 14.08
CA LEU A 29 -10.80 -18.83 13.82
C LEU A 29 -11.66 -18.92 15.10
N PRO A 30 -12.99 -18.69 15.00
CA PRO A 30 -13.90 -19.00 16.10
C PRO A 30 -13.79 -20.47 16.52
N THR A 31 -13.88 -20.74 17.82
CA THR A 31 -13.75 -22.12 18.36
C THR A 31 -14.81 -23.08 17.81
N ASN A 32 -15.95 -22.55 17.35
CA ASN A 32 -17.06 -23.29 16.74
C ASN A 32 -17.05 -23.24 15.20
N PHE A 33 -15.92 -22.88 14.58
CA PHE A 33 -15.83 -22.71 13.13
C PHE A 33 -16.18 -23.98 12.35
N GLU A 34 -15.67 -25.14 12.78
CA GLU A 34 -15.96 -26.41 12.10
C GLU A 34 -17.45 -26.79 12.19
N GLU A 35 -18.07 -26.57 13.35
CA GLU A 35 -19.50 -26.85 13.57
C GLU A 35 -20.39 -25.92 12.72
N ASN A 36 -19.99 -24.65 12.58
CA ASN A 36 -20.75 -23.63 11.86
C ASN A 36 -20.18 -23.31 10.47
N ARG A 37 -19.33 -24.17 9.91
CA ARG A 37 -18.58 -23.91 8.68
C ARG A 37 -19.50 -23.50 7.53
N ILE A 38 -20.61 -24.22 7.35
CA ILE A 38 -21.62 -23.93 6.34
C ILE A 38 -22.22 -22.52 6.53
N GLN A 39 -22.55 -22.14 7.77
CA GLN A 39 -23.14 -20.84 8.08
C GLN A 39 -22.15 -19.71 7.83
N HIS A 40 -20.88 -19.89 8.24
CA HIS A 40 -19.82 -18.92 8.00
C HIS A 40 -19.54 -18.72 6.50
N TYR A 41 -19.44 -19.80 5.72
CA TYR A 41 -19.21 -19.71 4.27
C TYR A 41 -20.40 -19.07 3.55
N LYS A 42 -21.63 -19.39 3.96
CA LYS A 42 -22.84 -18.74 3.45
C LYS A 42 -22.88 -17.24 3.77
N ALA A 43 -22.54 -16.85 5.00
CA ALA A 43 -22.47 -15.44 5.40
C ALA A 43 -21.41 -14.65 4.62
N LEU A 44 -20.27 -15.27 4.30
CA LEU A 44 -19.19 -14.67 3.52
C LEU A 44 -19.40 -14.75 1.99
N ASN A 45 -20.52 -15.33 1.56
CA ASN A 45 -20.83 -15.62 0.16
C ASN A 45 -19.68 -16.35 -0.55
N LYS A 46 -19.07 -17.33 0.14
CA LYS A 46 -17.96 -18.14 -0.37
C LYS A 46 -18.47 -19.54 -0.75
N PRO A 47 -17.94 -20.11 -1.85
CA PRO A 47 -18.28 -21.49 -2.22
C PRO A 47 -17.76 -22.47 -1.17
N MET A 48 -18.56 -23.49 -0.88
CA MET A 48 -18.19 -24.59 0.00
C MET A 48 -17.20 -25.56 -0.67
N ASP A 49 -17.21 -25.58 -2.00
CA ASP A 49 -16.29 -26.36 -2.82
C ASP A 49 -14.95 -25.64 -2.92
N VAL A 50 -13.98 -26.15 -2.17
CA VAL A 50 -12.62 -25.63 -2.10
C VAL A 50 -11.88 -25.82 -3.43
N GLU A 51 -12.09 -26.96 -4.10
CA GLU A 51 -11.41 -27.24 -5.37
C GLU A 51 -11.92 -26.32 -6.47
N ALA A 52 -13.23 -26.13 -6.58
CA ALA A 52 -13.81 -25.19 -7.54
C ALA A 52 -13.35 -23.74 -7.28
N LEU A 53 -13.18 -23.34 -6.01
CA LEU A 53 -12.62 -22.04 -5.65
C LEU A 53 -11.16 -21.91 -6.14
N ILE A 54 -10.32 -22.90 -5.85
CA ILE A 54 -8.90 -22.89 -6.22
C ILE A 54 -8.76 -22.86 -7.74
N SER A 55 -9.49 -23.72 -8.46
CA SER A 55 -9.48 -23.73 -9.93
C SER A 55 -9.89 -22.37 -10.51
N LYS A 56 -10.96 -21.76 -9.98
CA LYS A 56 -11.38 -20.42 -10.41
C LYS A 56 -10.29 -19.36 -10.20
N PHE A 57 -9.62 -19.36 -9.05
CA PHE A 57 -8.53 -18.41 -8.78
C PHE A 57 -7.34 -18.64 -9.72
N GLN A 58 -6.99 -19.90 -9.98
CA GLN A 58 -5.92 -20.23 -10.91
C GLN A 58 -6.25 -19.77 -12.34
N GLU A 59 -7.48 -20.00 -12.80
CA GLU A 59 -7.96 -19.52 -14.10
C GLU A 59 -7.94 -18.00 -14.19
N GLU A 60 -8.41 -17.28 -13.16
CA GLU A 60 -8.39 -15.83 -13.10
C GLU A 60 -6.97 -15.28 -13.12
N MET A 61 -6.06 -15.90 -12.36
CA MET A 61 -4.64 -15.53 -12.33
C MET A 61 -4.00 -15.73 -13.71
N LEU A 62 -4.18 -16.91 -14.32
CA LEU A 62 -3.64 -17.21 -15.65
C LEU A 62 -4.22 -16.28 -16.72
N GLY A 63 -5.53 -16.03 -16.68
CA GLY A 63 -6.20 -15.09 -17.58
C GLY A 63 -5.66 -13.66 -17.42
N THR A 64 -5.43 -13.21 -16.20
CA THR A 64 -4.87 -11.89 -15.91
C THR A 64 -3.42 -11.78 -16.34
N LEU A 65 -2.60 -12.81 -16.09
CA LEU A 65 -1.20 -12.87 -16.55
C LEU A 65 -1.10 -12.85 -18.08
N ASN A 66 -1.98 -13.58 -18.77
CA ASN A 66 -2.05 -13.56 -20.23
C ASN A 66 -2.42 -12.17 -20.77
N LYS A 67 -3.46 -11.54 -20.18
CA LYS A 67 -3.84 -10.16 -20.53
C LYS A 67 -2.69 -9.17 -20.27
N LEU A 68 -1.99 -9.33 -19.15
CA LEU A 68 -0.83 -8.50 -18.82
C LEU A 68 0.28 -8.68 -19.85
N ASN A 69 0.64 -9.93 -20.17
CA ASN A 69 1.68 -10.25 -21.15
C ASN A 69 1.36 -9.70 -22.55
N GLN A 70 0.09 -9.74 -22.97
CA GLN A 70 -0.35 -9.17 -24.25
C GLN A 70 -0.35 -7.63 -24.24
N ARG A 71 -0.64 -7.00 -23.09
CA ARG A 71 -0.78 -5.55 -22.98
C ARG A 71 0.56 -4.85 -22.78
N ILE A 72 1.53 -5.45 -22.10
CA ILE A 72 2.82 -4.83 -21.78
C ILE A 72 3.55 -4.33 -23.05
N PRO A 73 3.72 -5.14 -24.12
CA PRO A 73 4.41 -4.69 -25.34
C PRO A 73 3.74 -3.48 -26.02
N ASN A 74 2.43 -3.34 -25.85
CA ASN A 74 1.62 -2.30 -26.49
C ASN A 74 1.38 -1.07 -25.58
N ASN A 75 1.91 -1.06 -24.35
CA ASN A 75 1.66 0.01 -23.39
C ASN A 75 2.83 0.99 -23.34
N SER A 76 2.65 2.18 -23.90
CA SER A 76 3.68 3.24 -23.91
C SER A 76 4.12 3.73 -22.53
N LYS A 77 3.32 3.46 -21.49
CA LYS A 77 3.61 3.79 -20.09
C LYS A 77 4.38 2.69 -19.34
N VAL A 78 4.63 1.54 -19.96
CA VAL A 78 5.31 0.41 -19.33
C VAL A 78 6.48 -0.02 -20.19
N ARG A 79 7.66 -0.20 -19.59
CA ARG A 79 8.88 -0.61 -20.31
C ARG A 79 9.56 -1.75 -19.57
N ILE A 80 9.90 -2.82 -20.27
CA ILE A 80 10.79 -3.86 -19.75
C ILE A 80 12.23 -3.40 -19.99
N THR A 81 12.98 -3.17 -18.92
CA THR A 81 14.38 -2.74 -18.98
C THR A 81 15.31 -3.93 -18.80
N SER A 82 16.50 -3.89 -19.43
CA SER A 82 17.54 -4.92 -19.28
C SER A 82 18.41 -4.74 -18.02
N LYS A 83 17.96 -3.93 -17.06
CA LYS A 83 18.72 -3.66 -15.83
C LYS A 83 18.61 -4.87 -14.88
N GLY A 84 19.75 -5.50 -14.58
CA GLY A 84 19.84 -6.70 -13.74
C GLY A 84 19.55 -8.00 -14.49
N SER A 85 19.84 -9.14 -13.86
CA SER A 85 19.80 -10.48 -14.49
C SER A 85 18.42 -10.98 -14.93
N LYS A 86 17.33 -10.29 -14.58
CA LYS A 86 15.94 -10.74 -14.84
C LYS A 86 15.03 -9.71 -15.49
N GLY A 87 15.54 -8.53 -15.83
CA GLY A 87 14.79 -7.43 -16.43
C GLY A 87 13.73 -6.82 -15.50
N TRP A 88 13.67 -5.48 -15.43
CA TRP A 88 12.75 -4.78 -14.53
C TRP A 88 11.61 -4.13 -15.31
N ILE A 89 10.39 -4.23 -14.78
CA ILE A 89 9.23 -3.49 -15.30
C ILE A 89 9.29 -2.06 -14.77
N SER A 90 9.49 -1.10 -15.66
CA SER A 90 9.50 0.33 -15.37
C SER A 90 8.20 0.98 -15.82
N LEU A 91 7.68 1.88 -14.99
CA LEU A 91 6.49 2.68 -15.29
C LEU A 91 6.90 4.11 -15.63
N SER A 92 6.31 4.68 -16.68
CA SER A 92 6.46 6.09 -16.99
C SER A 92 5.89 6.93 -15.85
N PRO A 93 6.53 8.05 -15.47
CA PRO A 93 5.98 8.99 -14.50
C PRO A 93 4.55 9.40 -14.85
N SER A 94 3.75 9.69 -13.83
CA SER A 94 2.40 10.23 -14.06
C SER A 94 2.51 11.61 -14.69
N GLU A 95 1.52 11.95 -15.52
CA GLU A 95 1.40 13.32 -16.05
C GLU A 95 1.30 14.32 -14.89
N PRO A 96 1.98 15.47 -14.97
CA PRO A 96 1.86 16.52 -13.96
C PRO A 96 0.39 16.87 -13.73
N GLN A 97 -0.03 16.84 -12.47
CA GLN A 97 -1.35 17.33 -12.10
C GLN A 97 -1.42 18.84 -12.45
N LEU A 98 -2.56 19.27 -12.97
CA LEU A 98 -2.82 20.69 -13.18
C LEU A 98 -2.69 21.42 -11.84
N GLU A 99 -2.04 22.60 -11.86
CA GLU A 99 -1.89 23.40 -10.64
C GLU A 99 -3.29 23.69 -10.05
N PRO A 100 -3.56 23.29 -8.80
CA PRO A 100 -4.85 23.54 -8.17
C PRO A 100 -5.10 25.05 -8.11
N GLN A 101 -6.28 25.50 -8.57
CA GLN A 101 -6.63 26.92 -8.56
C GLN A 101 -6.58 27.55 -7.15
N ILE A 102 -6.74 26.72 -6.10
CA ILE A 102 -6.61 27.15 -4.70
C ILE A 102 -5.21 27.68 -4.42
N ILE A 103 -4.16 27.06 -4.96
CA ILE A 103 -2.78 27.50 -4.74
C ILE A 103 -2.57 28.90 -5.32
N ILE A 104 -3.14 29.17 -6.50
CA ILE A 104 -3.06 30.50 -7.13
C ILE A 104 -3.77 31.53 -6.25
N LYS A 105 -5.01 31.26 -5.83
CA LYS A 105 -5.78 32.15 -4.95
C LYS A 105 -5.05 32.43 -3.63
N LEU A 106 -4.48 31.39 -3.02
CA LEU A 106 -3.74 31.50 -1.76
C LEU A 106 -2.47 32.34 -1.94
N LYS A 107 -1.69 32.11 -3.01
CA LYS A 107 -0.50 32.91 -3.33
C LYS A 107 -0.86 34.38 -3.51
N THR A 108 -1.94 34.69 -4.24
CA THR A 108 -2.40 36.07 -4.45
C THR A 108 -2.80 36.73 -3.12
N GLU A 109 -3.54 36.03 -2.27
CA GLU A 109 -3.99 36.59 -1.00
C GLU A 109 -2.84 36.81 -0.01
N ILE A 110 -1.88 35.88 0.03
CA ILE A 110 -0.66 36.04 0.85
C ILE A 110 0.15 37.23 0.35
N ALA A 111 0.35 37.38 -0.96
CA ALA A 111 1.06 38.52 -1.53
C ALA A 111 0.33 39.85 -1.29
N ARG A 112 -1.00 39.85 -1.22
CA ARG A 112 -1.82 41.03 -0.88
C ARG A 112 -1.63 41.44 0.58
N LEU A 113 -1.61 40.48 1.50
CA LEU A 113 -1.49 40.73 2.93
C LEU A 113 -0.04 41.05 3.35
N TRP A 114 0.94 40.41 2.72
CA TRP A 114 2.37 40.53 3.05
C TRP A 114 3.25 40.68 1.79
N PRO A 115 3.21 41.84 1.11
CA PRO A 115 3.84 42.03 -0.20
C PRO A 115 5.38 42.05 -0.20
N MET A 116 6.02 42.19 0.97
CA MET A 116 7.48 42.30 1.11
C MET A 116 8.11 41.16 1.92
N THR A 117 7.32 40.14 2.26
CA THR A 117 7.78 39.05 3.14
C THR A 117 7.86 37.76 2.34
N ASN A 118 8.95 37.01 2.49
CA ASN A 118 9.08 35.73 1.81
C ASN A 118 8.01 34.77 2.35
N LEU A 119 7.29 34.09 1.46
CA LEU A 119 6.28 33.08 1.82
C LEU A 119 6.84 32.05 2.81
N LEU A 120 8.11 31.69 2.65
CA LEU A 120 8.82 30.74 3.52
C LEU A 120 9.02 31.30 4.93
N ASP A 121 9.26 32.60 5.06
CA ASP A 121 9.39 33.27 6.35
C ASP A 121 8.03 33.39 7.07
N ILE A 122 6.96 33.68 6.32
CA ILE A 122 5.58 33.69 6.87
C ILE A 122 5.19 32.29 7.34
N LEU A 123 5.47 31.26 6.55
CA LEU A 123 5.17 29.87 6.88
C LEU A 123 5.92 29.44 8.15
N LYS A 124 7.21 29.79 8.24
CA LYS A 124 8.06 29.50 9.40
C LYS A 124 7.56 30.21 10.66
N GLU A 125 7.20 31.49 10.57
CA GLU A 125 6.70 32.26 11.72
C GLU A 125 5.35 31.73 12.19
N ALA A 126 4.44 31.39 11.26
CA ALA A 126 3.16 30.78 11.59
C ALA A 126 3.34 29.41 12.26
N ASP A 127 4.34 28.63 11.84
CA ASP A 127 4.64 27.34 12.44
C ASP A 127 5.27 27.50 13.84
N LEU A 128 6.14 28.49 14.03
CA LEU A 128 6.70 28.82 15.34
C LEU A 128 5.60 29.19 16.36
N GLN A 129 4.56 29.92 15.92
CA GLN A 129 3.50 30.39 16.79
C GLN A 129 2.41 29.35 17.07
N LEU A 130 2.09 28.51 16.09
CA LEU A 130 0.93 27.60 16.16
C LEU A 130 1.31 26.12 16.22
N SER A 131 2.57 25.79 15.96
CA SER A 131 3.09 24.42 15.82
C SER A 131 2.19 23.59 14.90
N PHE A 132 1.68 24.20 13.83
CA PHE A 132 0.69 23.55 12.98
C PHE A 132 1.31 22.37 12.19
N THR A 133 2.64 22.35 12.03
CA THR A 133 3.32 21.24 11.38
C THR A 133 3.28 19.93 12.17
N ASP A 134 3.11 19.98 13.49
CA ASP A 134 2.93 18.79 14.35
C ASP A 134 1.67 17.98 13.98
N TYR A 135 0.70 18.62 13.33
CA TYR A 135 -0.53 17.98 12.88
C TYR A 135 -0.38 17.30 11.51
N PHE A 136 0.66 17.59 10.74
CA PHE A 136 0.94 16.85 9.50
C PHE A 136 1.62 15.53 9.82
N LYS A 137 0.85 14.45 9.75
CA LYS A 137 1.40 13.09 9.86
C LYS A 137 2.00 12.68 8.51
N THR A 138 3.33 12.52 8.49
CA THR A 138 4.03 11.96 7.33
C THR A 138 3.55 10.52 7.08
N MET A 139 3.05 10.23 5.87
CA MET A 139 2.64 8.87 5.47
C MET A 139 3.83 7.90 5.26
N ALA A 140 5.05 8.41 5.32
CA ALA A 140 6.30 7.67 5.15
C ALA A 140 7.00 7.42 6.51
N ALA A 141 6.28 6.92 7.51
CA ALA A 141 6.93 6.28 8.66
C ALA A 141 7.37 4.87 8.25
N HIS A 142 8.42 4.79 7.43
CA HIS A 142 9.13 3.53 7.19
C HIS A 142 10.26 3.46 8.22
N GLU A 143 9.95 2.99 9.42
CA GLU A 143 10.97 2.67 10.42
C GLU A 143 11.67 1.37 10.00
N HIS A 144 12.90 1.50 9.55
CA HIS A 144 13.80 0.35 9.42
C HIS A 144 14.38 0.08 10.81
N LEU A 145 13.84 -0.92 11.50
CA LEU A 145 14.44 -1.46 12.72
C LEU A 145 15.65 -2.31 12.32
N ASP A 146 16.85 -1.89 12.71
CA ASP A 146 18.07 -2.69 12.67
C ASP A 146 18.01 -3.87 13.67
#